data_AF-A0A7S2HDB1-F1
#
_entry.id   AF-A0A7S2HDB1-F1
#
_cell.length_a   1.000
_cell.length_b   1.000
_cell.length_c   1.000
_cell.angle_alpha   90.00
_cell.angle_beta   90.00
_cell.angle_gamma   90.00
#
_symmetry.space_group_name_H-M   'P 1'
#
loop_
_entity.id
_entity.type
_entity.pdbx_description
1 polymer ?
#
loop_
_entity_poly.entity_id
_entity_poly.type
_entity_poly.pdbx_seq_one_letter_code
_entity_poly.pdbx_strand_id
1 'polypeptide(L)'
;MGCGGSTPADSATAAAMPYMPGKRAQIIEIADDFTPKDKAEGTSQLEACNKRAEEIAALLDGVELDEASEHFEDEDEKEEEEDDETPEEKVDKHKAIWEKRKKKYQKYADHGKVEKLQRALARQQGKLQKAKDKGCAQTYIDYKQYKVDFTKQLISVAILIRNLKAAGLMG
;
A
#
# COMPACT_ATOMS: atom_id res chain seq x y z
N MET A 1 -55.08 36.89 4.18
CA MET A 1 -54.18 36.74 3.01
C MET A 1 -52.83 36.28 3.55
N GLY A 2 -52.53 34.99 3.41
CA GLY A 2 -51.26 34.40 3.81
C GLY A 2 -50.58 33.81 2.59
N CYS A 3 -49.35 34.26 2.34
CA CYS A 3 -48.33 33.73 1.42
C CYS A 3 -47.02 34.37 1.92
N GLY A 4 -45.87 33.74 2.06
CA GLY A 4 -45.41 32.38 1.83
C GLY A 4 -43.96 32.36 2.31
N GLY A 5 -43.53 31.26 2.92
CA GLY A 5 -42.17 31.10 3.42
C GLY A 5 -41.14 31.08 2.30
N SER A 6 -39.98 31.68 2.56
CA SER A 6 -38.74 31.38 1.87
C SER A 6 -37.70 31.04 2.93
N THR A 7 -37.29 29.78 2.89
CA THR A 7 -36.22 29.18 3.69
C THR A 7 -34.88 29.88 3.40
N PRO A 8 -34.01 30.06 4.40
CA PRO A 8 -32.64 30.48 4.16
C PRO A 8 -31.85 29.35 3.47
N ALA A 9 -31.02 29.76 2.52
CA ALA A 9 -30.12 28.92 1.77
C ALA A 9 -29.14 28.18 2.70
N ASP A 10 -29.03 26.89 2.42
CA ASP A 10 -27.98 25.97 2.83
C ASP A 10 -26.60 26.61 2.60
N SER A 11 -25.98 27.13 3.66
CA SER A 11 -24.56 27.43 3.65
C SER A 11 -23.87 26.24 4.29
N ALA A 12 -23.43 25.32 3.41
CA ALA A 12 -22.69 24.13 3.73
C ALA A 12 -21.62 24.40 4.79
N THR A 13 -21.83 23.83 5.97
CA THR A 13 -20.82 23.67 7.00
C THR A 13 -19.68 22.87 6.38
N ALA A 14 -18.55 23.52 6.14
CA ALA A 14 -17.28 22.86 5.90
C ALA A 14 -16.98 22.01 7.16
N ALA A 15 -17.39 20.74 7.10
CA ALA A 15 -17.04 19.76 8.10
C ALA A 15 -15.52 19.57 8.03
N ALA A 16 -14.81 20.27 8.92
CA ALA A 16 -13.44 19.98 9.26
C ALA A 16 -13.33 18.48 9.53
N MET A 17 -12.66 17.75 8.64
CA MET A 17 -12.44 16.32 8.84
C MET A 17 -11.62 16.16 10.13
N PRO A 18 -12.09 15.41 11.13
CA PRO A 18 -11.37 15.26 12.37
C PRO A 18 -10.05 14.51 12.11
N TYR A 19 -8.94 15.18 12.43
CA TYR A 19 -7.64 14.54 12.65
C TYR A 19 -7.84 13.35 13.60
N MET A 20 -7.64 12.14 13.10
CA MET A 20 -7.78 10.91 13.89
C MET A 20 -6.41 10.52 14.45
N PRO A 21 -6.14 10.73 15.75
CA PRO A 21 -4.90 10.28 16.37
C PRO A 21 -4.87 8.75 16.40
N GLY A 22 -3.83 8.17 15.81
CA GLY A 22 -3.30 6.86 16.18
C GLY A 22 -4.29 5.68 16.17
N LYS A 23 -5.10 5.49 15.11
CA LYS A 23 -5.77 4.20 14.91
C LYS A 23 -4.69 3.12 14.74
N ARG A 24 -4.59 2.20 15.72
CA ARG A 24 -3.94 0.90 15.53
C ARG A 24 -4.44 0.36 14.19
N ALA A 25 -3.51 0.09 13.27
CA ALA A 25 -3.84 -0.46 11.95
C ALA A 25 -4.81 -1.62 12.16
N GLN A 26 -6.04 -1.50 11.63
CA GLN A 26 -6.97 -2.62 11.65
C GLN A 26 -6.28 -3.74 10.88
N ILE A 27 -6.11 -4.88 11.54
CA ILE A 27 -5.57 -6.09 10.95
C ILE A 27 -6.56 -6.48 9.86
N ILE A 28 -6.23 -6.20 8.60
CA ILE A 28 -7.01 -6.66 7.46
C ILE A 28 -6.86 -8.18 7.45
N GLU A 29 -7.97 -8.89 7.64
CA GLU A 29 -8.03 -10.33 7.48
C GLU A 29 -7.69 -10.66 6.02
N ILE A 30 -6.47 -11.15 5.82
CA ILE A 30 -6.10 -11.84 4.59
C ILE A 30 -6.50 -13.28 4.83
N ALA A 31 -7.66 -13.62 4.25
CA ALA A 31 -8.27 -14.94 4.35
C ALA A 31 -7.48 -15.93 3.48
N ASP A 32 -6.33 -16.36 3.97
CA ASP A 32 -5.69 -17.57 3.48
C ASP A 32 -5.24 -18.38 4.70
N ASP A 33 -5.94 -19.48 4.94
CA ASP A 33 -5.64 -20.45 5.99
C ASP A 33 -4.39 -21.26 5.56
N PHE A 34 -3.23 -20.61 5.56
CA PHE A 34 -1.93 -21.18 5.18
C PHE A 34 -1.40 -22.07 6.29
N THR A 35 -2.05 -23.20 6.54
CA THR A 35 -1.67 -24.16 7.58
C THR A 35 -1.11 -25.43 6.93
N PRO A 36 0.17 -25.44 6.51
CA PRO A 36 0.77 -26.54 5.78
C PRO A 36 0.87 -27.80 6.66
N LYS A 37 0.58 -28.98 6.07
CA LYS A 37 0.60 -30.26 6.79
C LYS A 37 2.01 -30.80 6.98
N ASP A 38 2.89 -30.49 6.04
CA ASP A 38 4.28 -30.92 6.04
C ASP A 38 5.21 -29.85 5.44
N LYS A 39 6.52 -30.12 5.54
CA LYS A 39 7.54 -29.20 5.06
C LYS A 39 7.51 -29.05 3.54
N ALA A 40 7.16 -30.09 2.78
CA ALA A 40 7.16 -30.03 1.32
C ALA A 40 6.02 -29.14 0.79
N GLU A 41 4.81 -29.32 1.33
CA GLU A 41 3.65 -28.47 1.06
C GLU A 41 3.95 -27.01 1.44
N GLY A 42 4.52 -26.81 2.62
CA GLY A 42 4.97 -25.50 3.09
C GLY A 42 5.94 -24.79 2.16
N THR A 43 6.93 -25.53 1.66
CA THR A 43 7.96 -24.97 0.77
C THR A 43 7.36 -24.63 -0.60
N SER A 44 6.50 -25.49 -1.15
CA SER A 44 5.83 -25.23 -2.43
C SER A 44 4.87 -24.04 -2.36
N GLN A 45 4.10 -23.91 -1.27
CA GLN A 45 3.25 -22.74 -1.05
C GLN A 45 4.07 -21.46 -0.92
N LEU A 46 5.24 -21.53 -0.28
CA LEU A 46 6.13 -20.39 -0.12
C LEU A 46 6.75 -19.94 -1.44
N GLU A 47 7.22 -20.90 -2.25
CA GLU A 47 7.73 -20.64 -3.60
C GLU A 47 6.64 -20.01 -4.49
N ALA A 48 5.41 -20.54 -4.46
CA ALA A 48 4.30 -19.94 -5.20
C ALA A 48 4.00 -18.51 -4.73
N CYS A 49 4.03 -18.27 -3.43
CA CYS A 49 3.79 -16.93 -2.88
C CYS A 49 4.91 -15.93 -3.25
N ASN A 50 6.17 -16.36 -3.24
CA ASN A 50 7.31 -15.54 -3.64
C ASN A 50 7.29 -15.25 -5.14
N LYS A 51 7.02 -16.26 -5.98
CA LYS A 51 6.89 -16.06 -7.43
C LYS A 51 5.82 -15.03 -7.77
N ARG A 52 4.65 -15.10 -7.10
CA ARG A 52 3.60 -14.10 -7.30
C ARG A 52 4.02 -12.70 -6.83
N ALA A 53 4.82 -12.59 -5.77
CA ALA A 53 5.37 -11.30 -5.33
C ALA A 53 6.34 -10.72 -6.38
N GLU A 54 7.16 -11.57 -6.99
CA GLU A 54 8.07 -11.18 -8.08
C GLU A 54 7.31 -10.74 -9.34
N GLU A 55 6.26 -11.47 -9.73
CA GLU A 55 5.39 -11.09 -10.85
C GLU A 55 4.74 -9.71 -10.63
N ILE A 56 4.23 -9.43 -9.41
CA ILE A 56 3.67 -8.11 -9.08
C ILE A 56 4.76 -7.03 -9.06
N ALA A 57 5.96 -7.34 -8.55
CA ALA A 57 7.08 -6.41 -8.56
C ALA A 57 7.49 -6.03 -9.98
N ALA A 58 7.53 -7.00 -10.91
CA ALA A 58 7.84 -6.76 -12.31
C ALA A 58 6.78 -5.87 -13.00
N LEU A 59 5.48 -6.09 -12.71
CA LEU A 59 4.41 -5.23 -13.21
C LEU A 59 4.56 -3.79 -12.70
N LEU A 60 4.93 -3.63 -11.43
CA LEU A 60 5.12 -2.34 -10.79
C LEU A 60 6.32 -1.57 -11.36
N ASP A 61 7.41 -2.28 -11.68
CA ASP A 61 8.60 -1.68 -12.30
C ASP A 61 8.38 -1.33 -13.78
N GLY A 62 7.40 -1.99 -14.42
CA GLY A 62 6.98 -1.70 -15.80
C GLY A 62 5.96 -0.57 -15.96
N VAL A 63 5.48 0.04 -14.86
CA VAL A 63 4.58 1.20 -14.97
C VAL A 63 5.40 2.45 -15.31
N GLU A 64 5.19 2.97 -16.51
CA GLU A 64 5.68 4.27 -16.93
C GLU A 64 4.76 5.36 -16.34
N LEU A 65 5.28 6.07 -15.34
CA LEU A 65 4.63 7.26 -14.78
C LEU A 65 4.94 8.44 -15.71
N ASP A 66 3.90 9.14 -16.16
CA ASP A 66 4.03 10.37 -16.93
C ASP A 66 4.18 11.58 -15.99
N GLU A 67 4.86 12.62 -16.46
CA GLU A 67 5.11 13.87 -15.72
C GLU A 67 3.80 14.52 -15.21
N ALA A 68 2.68 14.31 -15.90
CA ALA A 68 1.37 14.83 -15.51
C ALA A 68 0.75 14.11 -14.29
N SER A 69 1.20 12.90 -13.97
CA SER A 69 0.74 12.16 -12.79
C SER A 69 1.39 12.63 -11.47
N GLU A 70 2.40 13.50 -11.54
CA GLU A 70 3.26 13.88 -10.41
C GLU A 70 2.71 15.00 -9.51
N HIS A 71 1.77 15.83 -9.98
CA HIS A 71 1.25 16.96 -9.19
C HIS A 71 0.36 16.57 -8.00
N PHE A 72 0.35 15.31 -7.59
CA PHE A 72 -0.59 14.78 -6.58
C PHE A 72 0.06 14.13 -5.35
N GLU A 73 1.33 14.41 -5.05
CA GLU A 73 1.95 13.93 -3.80
C GLU A 73 1.63 14.90 -2.63
N ASP A 74 0.92 14.40 -1.60
CA ASP A 74 0.73 15.10 -0.31
C ASP A 74 1.99 14.99 0.57
N GLU A 75 2.34 16.12 1.19
CA GLU A 75 3.44 16.52 2.10
C GLU A 75 3.86 15.60 3.29
N ASP A 76 3.37 14.37 3.39
CA ASP A 76 3.60 13.51 4.57
C ASP A 76 4.88 12.67 4.49
N GLU A 77 5.66 12.78 3.42
CA GLU A 77 7.01 12.22 3.32
C GLU A 77 8.04 13.35 3.43
N LYS A 78 8.19 13.93 4.63
CA LYS A 78 9.32 14.82 4.95
C LYS A 78 10.65 14.04 4.90
N GLU A 79 11.17 13.82 3.71
CA GLU A 79 12.58 14.14 3.44
C GLU A 79 12.55 15.54 2.84
N GLU A 80 13.28 16.48 3.43
CA GLU A 80 13.32 17.89 2.98
C GLU A 80 13.65 17.93 1.48
N GLU A 81 12.68 18.31 0.64
CA GLU A 81 12.88 18.46 -0.80
C GLU A 81 13.42 19.86 -1.09
N GLU A 82 14.59 19.91 -1.73
CA GLU A 82 15.00 21.09 -2.49
C GLU A 82 14.12 21.17 -3.75
N ASP A 83 13.44 22.31 -3.91
CA ASP A 83 12.39 22.57 -4.91
C ASP A 83 12.91 22.72 -6.37
N ASP A 84 14.17 22.33 -6.62
CA ASP A 84 14.86 22.50 -7.91
C ASP A 84 15.03 21.20 -8.73
N GLU A 85 14.50 20.05 -8.26
CA GLU A 85 14.59 18.77 -8.99
C GLU A 85 13.69 18.76 -10.25
N THR A 86 14.24 18.29 -11.38
CA THR A 86 13.51 18.04 -12.62
C THR A 86 12.47 16.91 -12.47
N PRO A 87 11.41 16.85 -13.30
CA PRO A 87 10.44 15.75 -13.27
C PRO A 87 11.10 14.36 -13.38
N GLU A 88 12.11 14.24 -14.24
CA GLU A 88 12.84 12.99 -14.45
C GLU A 88 13.60 12.54 -13.19
N GLU A 89 14.24 13.48 -12.48
CA GLU A 89 14.92 13.23 -11.22
C GLU A 89 13.94 12.81 -10.11
N LYS A 90 12.74 13.39 -10.08
CA LYS A 90 11.67 13.02 -9.13
C LYS A 90 11.17 11.59 -9.38
N VAL A 91 10.92 11.21 -10.62
CA VAL A 91 10.55 9.83 -10.99
C VAL A 91 11.60 8.83 -10.52
N ASP A 92 12.88 9.10 -10.81
CA ASP A 92 13.98 8.20 -10.45
C ASP A 92 14.18 8.10 -8.94
N LYS A 93 14.04 9.22 -8.22
CA LYS A 93 14.04 9.25 -6.75
C LYS A 93 12.90 8.44 -6.16
N HIS A 94 11.68 8.57 -6.69
CA HIS A 94 10.53 7.77 -6.25
C HIS A 94 10.74 6.28 -6.51
N LYS A 95 11.28 5.89 -7.66
CA LYS A 95 11.66 4.50 -7.97
C LYS A 95 12.72 4.00 -6.98
N ALA A 96 13.76 4.79 -6.70
CA ALA A 96 14.80 4.43 -5.75
C ALA A 96 14.29 4.28 -4.30
N ILE A 97 13.39 5.17 -3.85
CA ILE A 97 12.71 5.06 -2.55
C ILE A 97 11.88 3.78 -2.51
N TRP A 98 11.17 3.47 -3.60
CA TRP A 98 10.37 2.26 -3.69
C TRP A 98 11.22 0.99 -3.65
N GLU A 99 12.37 0.94 -4.33
CA GLU A 99 13.34 -0.16 -4.22
C GLU A 99 13.78 -0.40 -2.77
N LYS A 100 14.11 0.67 -2.03
CA LYS A 100 14.44 0.58 -0.60
C LYS A 100 13.28 0.00 0.19
N ARG A 101 12.03 0.36 -0.14
CA ARG A 101 10.82 -0.17 0.50
C ARG A 101 10.56 -1.64 0.15
N LYS A 102 10.74 -2.06 -1.11
CA LYS A 102 10.64 -3.47 -1.53
C LYS A 102 11.56 -4.35 -0.68
N LYS A 103 12.84 -3.99 -0.60
CA LYS A 103 13.84 -4.70 0.23
C LYS A 103 13.45 -4.74 1.72
N LYS A 104 12.92 -3.64 2.25
CA LYS A 104 12.46 -3.55 3.64
C LYS A 104 11.25 -4.44 3.92
N TYR A 105 10.29 -4.47 3.00
CA TYR A 105 9.08 -5.29 3.14
C TYR A 105 9.39 -6.77 2.95
N GLN A 106 10.27 -7.12 2.03
CA GLN A 106 10.76 -8.50 1.88
C GLN A 106 11.37 -8.99 3.19
N LYS A 107 12.27 -8.20 3.82
CA LYS A 107 12.80 -8.54 5.15
C LYS A 107 11.70 -8.73 6.20
N TYR A 108 10.62 -7.95 6.16
CA TYR A 108 9.50 -8.18 7.07
C TYR A 108 8.79 -9.51 6.79
N ALA A 109 8.61 -9.86 5.53
CA ALA A 109 8.03 -11.14 5.12
C ALA A 109 8.89 -12.33 5.56
N ASP A 110 10.20 -12.31 5.27
CA ASP A 110 11.16 -13.36 5.62
C ASP A 110 11.22 -13.63 7.14
N HIS A 111 10.98 -12.58 7.93
CA HIS A 111 10.93 -12.68 9.40
C HIS A 111 9.52 -12.95 9.96
N GLY A 112 8.50 -13.13 9.12
CA GLY A 112 7.12 -13.36 9.56
C GLY A 112 6.46 -12.17 10.26
N LYS A 113 6.91 -10.93 9.99
CA LYS A 113 6.47 -9.69 10.67
C LYS A 113 5.18 -9.14 10.06
N VAL A 114 4.08 -9.89 10.18
CA VAL A 114 2.75 -9.57 9.64
C VAL A 114 2.28 -8.15 10.01
N GLU A 115 2.36 -7.77 11.30
CA GLU A 115 1.87 -6.46 11.77
C GLU A 115 2.57 -5.26 11.10
N LYS A 116 3.87 -5.39 10.79
CA LYS A 116 4.64 -4.33 10.12
C LYS A 116 4.17 -4.16 8.68
N LEU A 117 3.87 -5.26 8.00
CA LEU A 117 3.36 -5.25 6.64
C LEU A 117 1.90 -4.77 6.58
N GLN A 118 1.05 -5.14 7.54
CA GLN A 118 -0.32 -4.61 7.63
C GLN A 118 -0.35 -3.10 7.85
N ARG A 119 0.58 -2.56 8.66
CA ARG A 119 0.73 -1.11 8.81
C ARG A 119 1.18 -0.43 7.50
N ALA A 120 2.06 -1.08 6.73
CA ALA A 120 2.46 -0.59 5.42
C ALA A 120 1.27 -0.63 4.45
N LEU A 121 0.50 -1.72 4.44
CA LEU A 121 -0.70 -1.90 3.61
C LEU A 121 -1.72 -0.79 3.85
N ALA A 122 -2.04 -0.49 5.11
CA ALA A 122 -2.97 0.58 5.46
C ALA A 122 -2.54 1.95 4.90
N ARG A 123 -1.23 2.25 4.92
CA ARG A 123 -0.68 3.48 4.32
C ARG A 123 -0.82 3.47 2.80
N GLN A 124 -0.50 2.37 2.14
CA GLN A 124 -0.62 2.25 0.67
C GLN A 124 -2.07 2.35 0.21
N GLN A 125 -3.01 1.72 0.94
CA GLN A 125 -4.44 1.83 0.67
C GLN A 125 -4.96 3.26 0.85
N GLY A 126 -4.51 3.96 1.89
CA GLY A 126 -4.83 5.37 2.08
C GLY A 126 -4.35 6.23 0.90
N LYS A 127 -3.13 5.99 0.40
CA LYS A 127 -2.60 6.68 -0.79
C LYS A 127 -3.37 6.35 -2.07
N LEU A 128 -3.73 5.08 -2.28
CA LEU A 128 -4.55 4.66 -3.41
C LEU A 128 -5.93 5.31 -3.37
N GLN A 129 -6.58 5.32 -2.21
CA GLN A 129 -7.90 5.93 -2.08
C GLN A 129 -7.83 7.44 -2.35
N LYS A 130 -6.84 8.14 -1.79
CA LYS A 130 -6.59 9.56 -2.11
C LYS A 130 -6.39 9.79 -3.62
N ALA A 131 -5.62 8.94 -4.30
CA ALA A 131 -5.41 9.07 -5.74
C ALA A 131 -6.71 8.88 -6.55
N LYS A 132 -7.56 7.93 -6.13
CA LYS A 132 -8.90 7.74 -6.73
C LYS A 132 -9.81 8.94 -6.46
N ASP A 133 -9.84 9.43 -5.23
CA ASP A 133 -10.69 10.55 -4.81
C ASP A 133 -10.31 11.86 -5.51
N LYS A 134 -9.00 12.07 -5.74
CA LYS A 134 -8.47 13.22 -6.50
C LYS A 134 -8.64 13.09 -8.02
N GLY A 135 -9.10 11.94 -8.51
CA GLY A 135 -9.27 11.69 -9.95
C GLY A 135 -7.95 11.65 -10.72
N CYS A 136 -6.88 11.13 -10.11
CA CYS A 136 -5.58 10.96 -10.76
C CYS A 136 -5.68 10.08 -12.02
N ALA A 137 -4.68 10.20 -12.89
CA ALA A 137 -4.55 9.36 -14.08
C ALA A 137 -4.57 7.86 -13.72
N GLN A 138 -5.16 7.04 -14.60
CA GLN A 138 -5.32 5.61 -14.36
C GLN A 138 -3.97 4.90 -14.17
N THR A 139 -2.93 5.30 -14.93
CA THR A 139 -1.55 4.80 -14.79
C THR A 139 -1.00 4.99 -13.38
N TYR A 140 -1.27 6.14 -12.75
CA TYR A 140 -0.88 6.42 -11.37
C TYR A 140 -1.69 5.62 -10.36
N ILE A 141 -2.99 5.45 -10.61
CA ILE A 141 -3.86 4.60 -9.78
C ILE A 141 -3.37 3.15 -9.83
N ASP A 142 -3.02 2.65 -11.02
CA ASP A 142 -2.49 1.29 -11.23
C ASP A 142 -1.15 1.13 -10.51
N TYR A 143 -0.24 2.10 -10.60
CA TYR A 143 1.00 2.13 -9.83
C TYR A 143 0.77 1.99 -8.32
N LYS A 144 -0.16 2.77 -7.74
CA LYS A 144 -0.49 2.67 -6.30
C LYS A 144 -1.21 1.36 -5.97
N GLN A 145 -2.02 0.82 -6.89
CA GLN A 145 -2.69 -0.47 -6.75
C GLN A 145 -1.67 -1.62 -6.72
N TYR A 146 -0.69 -1.64 -7.62
CA TYR A 146 0.38 -2.64 -7.60
C TYR A 146 1.22 -2.57 -6.31
N LYS A 147 1.46 -1.39 -5.72
CA LYS A 147 2.09 -1.28 -4.39
C LYS A 147 1.24 -1.93 -3.28
N VAL A 148 -0.08 -1.77 -3.35
CA VAL A 148 -1.02 -2.41 -2.42
C VAL A 148 -0.96 -3.93 -2.59
N ASP A 149 -1.02 -4.42 -3.82
CA ASP A 149 -1.07 -5.86 -4.10
C ASP A 149 0.25 -6.55 -3.80
N PHE A 150 1.39 -5.90 -4.06
CA PHE A 150 2.71 -6.37 -3.63
C PHE A 150 2.76 -6.53 -2.10
N THR A 151 2.24 -5.53 -1.36
CA THR A 151 2.23 -5.57 0.10
C THR A 151 1.31 -6.67 0.64
N LYS A 152 0.15 -6.90 0.02
CA LYS A 152 -0.74 -8.03 0.38
C LYS A 152 -0.03 -9.37 0.17
N GLN A 153 0.64 -9.54 -0.97
CA GLN A 153 1.33 -10.79 -1.28
C GLN A 153 2.45 -11.08 -0.28
N LEU A 154 3.20 -10.05 0.15
CA LEU A 154 4.19 -10.20 1.21
C LEU A 154 3.59 -10.52 2.58
N ILE A 155 2.35 -10.10 2.86
CA ILE A 155 1.66 -10.53 4.08
C ILE A 155 1.34 -12.02 4.01
N SER A 156 0.88 -12.54 2.86
CA SER A 156 0.67 -13.98 2.67
C SER A 156 1.97 -14.78 2.91
N VAL A 157 3.09 -14.31 2.35
CA VAL A 157 4.43 -14.88 2.63
C VAL A 157 4.75 -14.85 4.14
N ALA A 158 4.52 -13.71 4.80
CA ALA A 158 4.81 -13.55 6.23
C ALA A 158 3.96 -14.48 7.12
N ILE A 159 2.67 -14.64 6.79
CA ILE A 159 1.74 -15.54 7.48
C ILE A 159 2.23 -16.98 7.33
N LEU A 160 2.54 -17.41 6.11
CA LEU A 160 3.00 -18.77 5.84
C LEU A 160 4.33 -19.07 6.56
N ILE A 161 5.30 -18.16 6.52
CA ILE A 161 6.57 -18.30 7.26
C ILE A 161 6.31 -18.42 8.77
N ARG A 162 5.41 -17.60 9.33
CA ARG A 162 5.06 -17.67 10.75
C ARG A 162 4.44 -19.02 11.09
N ASN A 163 3.54 -19.52 10.26
CA ASN A 163 2.85 -20.79 10.47
C ASN A 163 3.82 -21.98 10.33
N LEU A 164 4.75 -21.94 9.37
CA LEU A 164 5.81 -22.94 9.22
C LEU A 164 6.75 -23.00 10.42
N LYS A 165 7.13 -21.83 10.96
CA LYS A 165 7.93 -21.75 12.19
C LYS A 165 7.17 -22.28 13.40
N ALA A 166 5.90 -21.90 13.54
CA ALA A 166 5.05 -22.38 14.62
C ALA A 166 4.83 -23.91 14.59
N ALA A 167 4.76 -24.49 13.40
CA ALA A 167 4.65 -25.93 13.20
C ALA A 167 6.00 -26.70 13.31
N GLY A 168 7.12 -26.01 13.51
CA GLY A 168 8.45 -26.62 13.56
C GLY A 168 8.95 -27.14 12.21
N LEU A 169 8.35 -26.68 11.10
CA LEU A 169 8.68 -27.10 9.73
C LEU A 169 9.76 -26.21 9.08
N MET A 170 10.14 -25.12 9.75
CA MET A 170 11.16 -24.15 9.30
C MET A 170 11.98 -23.66 10.50
N GLY A 171 13.31 -23.70 10.36
CA GLY A 171 14.28 -23.20 11.35
C GLY A 171 14.74 -21.78 11.05
#